data_AF-A0A2U2SAD0-F1
#
_entry.id   AF-A0A2U2SAD0-F1
#
_cell.length_a   1.000
_cell.length_b   1.000
_cell.length_c   1.000
_cell.angle_alpha   90.00
_cell.angle_beta   90.00
_cell.angle_gamma   90.00
#
_symmetry.space_group_name_H-M   'P 1'
#
loop_
_entity.id
_entity.type
_entity.pdbx_description
1 polymer ?
#
loop_
_entity_poly.entity_id
_entity_poly.type
_entity_poly.pdbx_seq_one_letter_code
_entity_poly.pdbx_strand_id
1 'polypeptide(L)'
;MPTLSQTTLTLMAVQANASWQDTGIDVSRGQTVRIAYICGRWCPWTGFCLDGRGCVNVDPAVCSPDPDDPANLIPALHASLIARIGENPAFPVGNALTFQAAHNGRLQLRINDVRVEDNTGAIVVLVATGACATDNP
;
A
#
# COMPACT_ATOMS: atom_id res chain seq x y z
N MET A 1 9.91 0.75 -32.18
CA MET A 1 10.45 -0.46 -31.50
C MET A 1 9.74 -0.58 -30.17
N PRO A 2 9.17 -1.73 -29.80
CA PRO A 2 8.62 -1.90 -28.45
C PRO A 2 9.79 -1.84 -27.45
N THR A 3 9.75 -0.87 -26.55
CA THR A 3 10.70 -0.76 -25.45
C THR A 3 10.36 -1.84 -24.44
N LEU A 4 11.27 -2.77 -24.19
CA LEU A 4 11.18 -3.68 -23.05
C LEU A 4 11.22 -2.81 -21.79
N SER A 5 10.15 -2.83 -21.00
CA SER A 5 10.16 -2.23 -19.67
C SER A 5 10.93 -3.19 -18.76
N GLN A 6 12.04 -2.74 -18.16
CA GLN A 6 12.77 -3.55 -17.19
C GLN A 6 11.86 -3.86 -15.99
N THR A 7 11.82 -5.12 -15.59
CA THR A 7 11.10 -5.51 -14.38
C THR A 7 11.89 -5.08 -13.16
N THR A 8 11.30 -4.23 -12.32
CA THR A 8 11.86 -3.90 -10.99
C THR A 8 11.09 -4.65 -9.93
N LEU A 9 11.81 -5.30 -9.01
CA LEU A 9 11.26 -5.95 -7.83
C LEU A 9 11.90 -5.34 -6.58
N THR A 10 11.09 -4.76 -5.71
CA THR A 10 11.52 -4.24 -4.42
C THR A 10 10.78 -4.94 -3.30
N LEU A 11 11.53 -5.59 -2.40
CA LEU A 11 11.00 -6.10 -1.14
C LEU A 11 11.30 -5.07 -0.04
N MET A 12 10.28 -4.61 0.69
CA MET A 12 10.47 -3.62 1.74
C MET A 12 9.56 -3.86 2.94
N ALA A 13 10.04 -3.50 4.13
CA ALA A 13 9.22 -3.38 5.32
C ALA A 13 8.56 -1.99 5.36
N VAL A 14 7.25 -1.95 5.54
CA VAL A 14 6.46 -0.75 5.77
C VAL A 14 6.18 -0.67 7.26
N GLN A 15 6.84 0.27 7.93
CA GLN A 15 6.67 0.54 9.36
C GLN A 15 5.32 1.18 9.62
N ALA A 16 4.63 0.73 10.66
CA ALA A 16 3.31 1.26 11.03
C ALA A 16 3.37 2.68 11.61
N ASN A 17 4.51 3.00 12.24
CA ASN A 17 4.75 4.24 12.97
C ASN A 17 5.47 5.33 12.16
N ALA A 18 5.48 5.18 10.85
CA ALA A 18 6.07 6.14 9.94
C ALA A 18 5.01 6.68 8.98
N SER A 19 5.21 7.92 8.55
CA SER A 19 4.44 8.53 7.46
C SER A 19 4.78 7.86 6.12
N TRP A 20 4.45 8.50 5.00
CA TRP A 20 4.71 8.01 3.65
C TRP A 20 6.15 7.52 3.45
N GLN A 21 6.29 6.20 3.29
CA GLN A 21 7.57 5.52 3.13
C GLN A 21 7.85 5.28 1.67
N ASP A 22 9.06 5.64 1.28
CA ASP A 22 9.54 5.56 -0.08
C ASP A 22 9.89 4.11 -0.49
N THR A 23 9.36 3.64 -1.62
CA THR A 23 9.63 2.29 -2.14
C THR A 23 10.86 2.15 -3.04
N GLY A 24 11.58 3.24 -3.34
CA GLY A 24 12.67 3.21 -4.33
C GLY A 24 12.20 3.29 -5.79
N ILE A 25 10.90 3.28 -6.06
CA ILE A 25 10.37 3.07 -7.41
C ILE A 25 9.67 4.32 -7.94
N ASP A 26 10.22 4.86 -9.01
CA ASP A 26 9.57 5.89 -9.82
C ASP A 26 8.64 5.22 -10.84
N VAL A 27 7.36 5.58 -10.81
CA VAL A 27 6.35 5.06 -11.73
C VAL A 27 6.02 6.08 -12.81
N SER A 28 5.81 5.59 -14.02
CA SER A 28 5.31 6.38 -15.15
C SER A 28 3.84 6.08 -15.40
N ARG A 29 3.06 7.09 -15.81
CA ARG A 29 1.66 6.94 -16.19
C ARG A 29 1.51 5.86 -17.26
N GLY A 30 0.56 4.96 -17.04
CA GLY A 30 0.31 3.77 -17.87
C GLY A 30 1.16 2.55 -17.51
N GLN A 31 2.18 2.68 -16.66
CA GLN A 31 2.97 1.55 -16.20
C GLN A 31 2.13 0.65 -15.30
N THR A 32 2.25 -0.67 -15.50
CA THR A 32 1.64 -1.65 -14.60
C THR A 32 2.51 -1.83 -13.36
N VAL A 33 1.86 -1.76 -12.20
CA VAL A 33 2.46 -1.91 -10.88
C VAL A 33 1.68 -2.98 -10.12
N ARG A 34 2.39 -3.87 -9.42
CA ARG A 34 1.84 -4.84 -8.49
C ARG A 34 2.43 -4.63 -7.12
N ILE A 35 1.60 -4.54 -6.10
CA ILE A 35 1.99 -4.55 -4.69
C ILE A 35 1.40 -5.81 -4.07
N ALA A 36 2.20 -6.56 -3.32
CA ALA A 36 1.77 -7.78 -2.65
C ALA A 36 2.34 -7.85 -1.24
N TYR A 37 1.47 -8.02 -0.24
CA TYR A 37 1.83 -8.40 1.11
C TYR A 37 2.53 -9.77 1.10
N ILE A 38 3.64 -9.87 1.86
CA ILE A 38 4.44 -11.08 2.00
C ILE A 38 4.27 -11.66 3.40
N CYS A 39 4.55 -10.87 4.43
CA CYS A 39 4.50 -11.30 5.83
C CYS A 39 4.49 -10.10 6.80
N GLY A 40 4.51 -10.39 8.10
CA GLY A 40 4.55 -9.38 9.15
C GLY A 40 3.16 -8.97 9.63
N ARG A 41 3.12 -8.16 10.69
CA ARG A 41 1.90 -7.58 11.25
C ARG A 41 2.24 -6.20 11.79
N TRP A 42 1.28 -5.30 11.69
CA TRP A 42 1.32 -4.01 12.37
C TRP A 42 0.10 -3.82 13.24
N CYS A 43 0.18 -2.90 14.19
CA CYS A 43 -0.85 -2.65 15.17
C CYS A 43 -1.17 -1.14 15.12
N PRO A 44 -2.40 -0.73 14.73
CA PRO A 44 -2.84 0.68 14.80
C PRO A 44 -3.00 1.19 16.24
N TRP A 45 -3.00 0.28 17.22
CA TRP A 45 -2.88 0.59 18.63
C TRP A 45 -2.32 -0.63 19.38
N THR A 46 -2.05 -0.48 20.67
CA THR A 46 -1.47 -1.55 21.48
C THR A 46 -2.45 -2.72 21.64
N GLY A 47 -1.96 -3.95 21.42
CA GLY A 47 -2.70 -5.18 21.73
C GLY A 47 -3.58 -5.72 20.60
N PHE A 48 -3.70 -5.00 19.48
CA PHE A 48 -4.45 -5.47 18.31
C PHE A 48 -3.66 -5.25 17.03
N CYS A 49 -3.22 -6.34 16.41
CA CYS A 49 -2.38 -6.29 15.22
C CYS A 49 -3.06 -6.98 14.05
N LEU A 50 -2.81 -6.51 12.84
CA LEU A 50 -3.48 -6.86 11.59
C LEU A 50 -2.46 -7.11 10.47
N ASP A 51 -2.94 -7.59 9.33
CA ASP A 51 -2.19 -7.58 8.07
C ASP A 51 -2.57 -6.35 7.22
N GLY A 52 -2.08 -6.29 5.98
CA GLY A 52 -2.33 -5.17 5.08
C GLY A 52 -3.79 -4.98 4.68
N ARG A 53 -4.71 -5.92 4.96
CA ARG A 53 -6.16 -5.71 4.72
C ARG A 53 -6.80 -4.78 5.75
N GLY A 54 -6.14 -4.51 6.87
CA GLY A 54 -6.71 -3.70 7.94
C GLY A 54 -7.87 -4.41 8.63
N CYS A 55 -8.85 -3.65 9.09
CA CYS A 55 -9.98 -4.14 9.88
C CYS A 55 -11.05 -4.91 9.10
N VAL A 56 -10.65 -5.79 8.19
CA VAL A 56 -11.55 -6.68 7.47
C VAL A 56 -11.97 -7.85 8.36
N ASN A 57 -13.28 -8.14 8.43
CA ASN A 57 -13.85 -9.24 9.22
C ASN A 57 -13.43 -9.21 10.72
N VAL A 58 -13.23 -8.01 11.25
CA VAL A 58 -13.00 -7.76 12.68
C VAL A 58 -14.34 -7.42 13.34
N ASP A 59 -14.48 -7.75 14.62
CA ASP A 59 -15.63 -7.29 15.42
C ASP A 59 -15.73 -5.74 15.33
N PRO A 60 -16.87 -5.19 14.85
CA PRO A 60 -17.07 -3.74 14.76
C PRO A 60 -16.90 -2.99 16.09
N ALA A 61 -17.06 -3.66 17.23
CA ALA A 61 -16.80 -3.08 18.55
C ALA A 61 -15.30 -2.92 18.87
N VAL A 62 -14.43 -3.64 18.16
CA VAL A 62 -12.96 -3.58 18.31
C VAL A 62 -12.35 -2.67 17.26
N CYS A 63 -12.81 -2.75 16.02
CA CYS A 63 -12.38 -1.86 14.96
C CYS A 63 -13.53 -1.53 14.02
N SER A 64 -13.74 -0.24 13.80
CA SER A 64 -14.77 0.29 12.92
C SER A 64 -14.60 -0.23 11.48
N PRO A 65 -15.66 -0.80 10.87
CA PRO A 65 -15.64 -1.16 9.45
C PRO A 65 -16.00 0.02 8.54
N ASP A 66 -16.27 1.20 9.10
CA ASP A 66 -16.63 2.41 8.35
C ASP A 66 -15.41 2.93 7.57
N PRO A 67 -15.45 2.96 6.22
CA PRO A 67 -14.35 3.52 5.44
C PRO A 67 -14.16 5.02 5.69
N ASP A 68 -15.21 5.74 6.11
CA ASP A 68 -15.18 7.19 6.36
C ASP A 68 -14.90 7.53 7.84
N ASP A 69 -14.46 6.55 8.65
CA ASP A 69 -14.08 6.77 10.03
C ASP A 69 -13.00 7.88 10.13
N PRO A 70 -13.14 8.87 11.03
CA PRO A 70 -12.20 9.98 11.17
C PRO A 70 -10.77 9.56 11.58
N ALA A 71 -10.58 8.31 12.05
CA ALA A 71 -9.25 7.75 12.27
C ALA A 71 -8.55 7.35 10.96
N ASN A 72 -9.26 7.27 9.84
CA ASN A 72 -8.70 6.90 8.55
C ASN A 72 -8.09 8.11 7.83
N LEU A 73 -6.92 7.93 7.21
CA LEU A 73 -6.28 8.99 6.43
C LEU A 73 -7.02 9.22 5.10
N ILE A 74 -7.60 8.17 4.52
CA ILE A 74 -8.46 8.22 3.33
C ILE A 74 -9.70 7.33 3.52
N PRO A 75 -10.77 7.53 2.72
CA PRO A 75 -11.97 6.68 2.67
C PRO A 75 -11.67 5.21 2.30
N ALA A 76 -11.24 4.40 3.26
CA ALA A 76 -10.88 2.99 3.13
C ALA A 76 -10.81 2.36 4.52
N LEU A 77 -10.74 1.02 4.61
CA LEU A 77 -10.69 0.34 5.90
C LEU A 77 -9.51 0.83 6.76
N HIS A 78 -9.78 1.01 8.05
CA HIS A 78 -8.79 1.37 9.05
C HIS A 78 -7.63 0.37 9.08
N ALA A 79 -6.42 0.87 9.29
CA ALA A 79 -5.18 0.09 9.35
C ALA A 79 -4.84 -0.73 8.08
N SER A 80 -5.53 -0.50 6.96
CA SER A 80 -5.20 -1.12 5.68
C SER A 80 -3.95 -0.50 5.06
N LEU A 81 -3.23 -1.26 4.23
CA LEU A 81 -2.13 -0.73 3.44
C LEU A 81 -2.68 0.19 2.36
N ILE A 82 -2.15 1.41 2.29
CA ILE A 82 -2.45 2.41 1.27
C ILE A 82 -1.19 2.82 0.54
N ALA A 83 -1.37 3.30 -0.69
CA ALA A 83 -0.30 3.79 -1.54
C ALA A 83 -0.65 5.16 -2.12
N ARG A 84 0.39 5.91 -2.49
CA ARG A 84 0.26 7.10 -3.34
C ARG A 84 1.42 7.21 -4.32
N ILE A 85 1.24 8.00 -5.36
CA ILE A 85 2.26 8.29 -6.37
C ILE A 85 2.56 9.78 -6.34
N GLY A 86 3.77 10.16 -5.89
CA GLY A 86 4.10 11.55 -5.59
C GLY A 86 3.12 12.15 -4.57
N GLU A 87 2.66 13.36 -4.84
CA GLU A 87 1.68 14.07 -3.99
C GLU A 87 0.22 13.95 -4.49
N ASN A 88 -0.07 12.94 -5.33
CA ASN A 88 -1.43 12.67 -5.80
C ASN A 88 -2.27 11.98 -4.72
N PRO A 89 -3.61 11.95 -4.86
CA PRO A 89 -4.49 11.24 -3.92
C PRO A 89 -4.05 9.79 -3.70
N ALA A 90 -4.07 9.37 -2.44
CA ALA A 90 -3.77 8.00 -2.06
C ALA A 90 -4.93 7.04 -2.40
N PHE A 91 -4.62 5.75 -2.46
CA PHE A 91 -5.58 4.70 -2.79
C PHE A 91 -5.33 3.44 -1.93
N PRO A 92 -6.38 2.64 -1.66
CA PRO A 92 -6.26 1.40 -0.91
C PRO A 92 -5.53 0.31 -1.70
N VAL A 93 -4.69 -0.46 -1.03
CA VAL A 93 -3.96 -1.61 -1.59
C VAL A 93 -4.41 -2.92 -0.96
N GLY A 94 -4.60 -2.97 0.35
CA GLY A 94 -4.87 -4.23 1.04
C GLY A 94 -3.65 -5.18 1.02
N ASN A 95 -3.90 -6.49 0.94
CA ASN A 95 -2.82 -7.47 0.79
C ASN A 95 -2.32 -7.63 -0.65
N ALA A 96 -3.06 -7.18 -1.66
CA ALA A 96 -2.60 -7.24 -3.04
C ALA A 96 -3.38 -6.28 -3.93
N LEU A 97 -2.67 -5.56 -4.79
CA LEU A 97 -3.25 -4.75 -5.85
C LEU A 97 -2.34 -4.77 -7.08
N THR A 98 -2.94 -4.96 -8.25
CA THR A 98 -2.31 -4.69 -9.55
C THR A 98 -3.08 -3.55 -10.20
N PHE A 99 -2.37 -2.51 -10.65
CA PHE A 99 -3.00 -1.34 -11.26
C PHE A 99 -2.12 -0.74 -12.36
N GLN A 100 -2.73 0.06 -13.23
CA GLN A 100 -2.01 0.95 -14.14
C GLN A 100 -1.88 2.33 -13.50
N ALA A 101 -0.65 2.85 -13.41
CA ALA A 101 -0.40 4.14 -12.78
C ALA A 101 -1.12 5.27 -13.53
N ALA A 102 -1.94 6.05 -12.84
CA ALA A 102 -2.62 7.21 -13.42
C ALA A 102 -1.71 8.46 -13.51
N HIS A 103 -0.64 8.48 -12.71
CA HIS A 103 0.27 9.62 -12.55
C HIS A 103 1.73 9.16 -12.66
N ASN A 104 2.61 10.12 -12.95
CA ASN A 104 4.04 9.96 -12.80
C ASN A 104 4.44 10.29 -11.36
N GLY A 105 5.46 9.63 -10.81
CA GLY A 105 6.08 10.05 -9.56
C GLY A 105 6.61 8.88 -8.72
N ARG A 106 7.08 9.22 -7.53
CA ARG A 106 7.60 8.23 -6.58
C ARG A 106 6.47 7.45 -5.92
N LEU A 107 6.50 6.12 -5.97
CA LEU A 107 5.57 5.29 -5.22
C LEU A 107 5.93 5.33 -3.73
N GLN A 108 4.92 5.54 -2.88
CA GLN A 108 5.05 5.56 -1.43
C GLN A 108 3.94 4.76 -0.77
N LEU A 109 4.23 4.18 0.38
CA LEU A 109 3.33 3.30 1.14
C LEU A 109 3.16 3.77 2.59
N ARG A 110 2.00 3.48 3.17
CA ARG A 110 1.69 3.78 4.58
C ARG A 110 0.54 2.89 5.07
N ILE A 111 0.39 2.79 6.39
CA ILE A 111 -0.85 2.38 7.05
C ILE A 111 -1.94 3.46 6.90
N ASN A 112 -3.20 3.05 6.73
CA ASN A 112 -4.35 3.94 6.72
C ASN A 112 -4.75 4.31 8.16
N ASP A 113 -4.04 5.28 8.72
CA ASP A 113 -4.28 5.83 10.05
C ASP A 113 -3.81 7.28 10.10
N VAL A 114 -4.61 8.18 10.67
CA VAL A 114 -4.24 9.60 10.88
C VAL A 114 -3.20 9.78 11.98
N ARG A 115 -3.17 8.89 12.98
CA ARG A 115 -2.17 8.88 14.06
C ARG A 115 -1.24 7.70 13.85
N VAL A 116 0.05 7.97 13.66
CA VAL A 116 1.05 6.91 13.47
C VAL A 116 1.91 6.72 14.69
N GLU A 117 1.84 7.64 15.65
CA GLU A 117 2.75 7.69 16.79
C GLU A 117 2.48 6.58 17.82
N ASP A 118 1.26 6.06 17.88
CA ASP A 118 0.84 4.93 18.70
C ASP A 118 0.85 3.58 17.97
N ASN A 119 1.22 3.60 16.69
CA ASN A 119 1.32 2.39 15.89
C ASN A 119 2.61 1.62 16.20
N THR A 120 2.58 0.30 16.03
CA THR A 120 3.76 -0.55 16.20
C THR A 120 3.83 -1.66 15.16
N GLY A 121 5.03 -2.22 14.97
CA GLY A 121 5.25 -3.30 14.02
C GLY A 121 5.37 -2.84 12.57
N ALA A 122 5.39 -3.82 11.67
CA ALA A 122 5.59 -3.60 10.24
C ALA A 122 5.04 -4.78 9.44
N ILE A 123 4.66 -4.50 8.20
CA ILE A 123 4.40 -5.53 7.18
C ILE A 123 5.48 -5.48 6.11
N VAL A 124 5.82 -6.62 5.53
CA VAL A 124 6.72 -6.73 4.40
C VAL A 124 5.91 -6.88 3.13
N VAL A 125 6.24 -6.07 2.13
CA VAL A 125 5.58 -6.08 0.82
C VAL A 125 6.59 -6.25 -0.30
N LEU A 126 6.15 -6.88 -1.37
CA LEU A 126 6.82 -6.90 -2.66
C LEU A 126 6.14 -5.90 -3.58
N VAL A 127 6.91 -4.97 -4.13
CA VAL A 127 6.50 -4.09 -5.20
C VAL A 127 7.16 -4.54 -6.49
N ALA A 128 6.37 -4.76 -7.53
CA ALA A 128 6.82 -5.13 -8.85
C ALA A 128 6.34 -4.11 -9.89
N THR A 129 7.20 -3.71 -10.81
CA THR A 129 6.81 -2.90 -11.96
C THR A 129 7.35 -3.50 -13.26
N GLY A 130 6.74 -3.09 -14.38
CA GLY A 130 7.12 -3.55 -15.71
C GLY A 130 6.10 -4.54 -16.30
N ALA A 131 6.19 -4.74 -17.61
CA ALA A 131 5.44 -5.76 -18.33
C ALA A 131 6.45 -6.75 -18.92
N CYS A 132 6.15 -8.06 -18.88
CA CYS A 132 6.62 -8.91 -19.97
C CYS A 132 6.05 -8.30 -21.25
N ALA A 133 6.87 -8.14 -22.29
CA ALA A 133 6.38 -7.67 -23.59
C ALA A 133 5.15 -8.51 -23.95
N THR A 134 4.00 -7.88 -24.10
CA THR A 134 2.90 -8.51 -24.80
C THR A 134 3.31 -8.53 -26.26
N ASP A 135 3.72 -9.69 -26.76
CA ASP A 135 3.74 -9.94 -28.19
C ASP A 135 2.32 -9.66 -28.70
N ASN A 136 2.16 -8.58 -29.45
CA ASN A 136 0.93 -8.32 -30.16
C ASN A 136 0.97 -9.19 -31.43
N PRO A 137 -0.10 -9.93 -31.78
CA PRO A 137 -0.16 -10.68 -33.04
C PRO A 137 -0.09 -9.76 -34.27
#